data_AF-A0A2N0NGH9-F1
#
_entry.id   AF-A0A2N0NGH9-F1
#
_cell.length_a   1.000
_cell.length_b   1.000
_cell.length_c   1.000
_cell.angle_alpha   90.00
_cell.angle_beta   90.00
_cell.angle_gamma   90.00
#
_symmetry.space_group_name_H-M   'P 1'
#
loop_
_entity.id
_entity.type
_entity.pdbx_description
1 polymer ?
#
loop_
_entity_poly.entity_id
_entity_poly.type
_entity_poly.pdbx_seq_one_letter_code
_entity_poly.pdbx_strand_id
1 'polypeptide(L)'
;MTSSEPSENLRKGCHFTEMWNGHMIKGFTKIVGNEIAENEEEDEKLEKGYCDEINHSITKAFVMCNIPFSIIENPWFINLIKTLQPGYDPLSKQVLSGTLLESETSHVNICIMNKLSADNNFTIGKIF
;
A
#
# COMPACT_ATOMS: atom_id res chain seq x y z
N MET A 1 -32.03 -44.56 -21.09
CA MET A 1 -31.68 -43.79 -19.87
C MET A 1 -30.17 -43.63 -19.87
N THR A 2 -29.68 -42.60 -20.56
CA THR A 2 -28.26 -42.27 -20.62
C THR A 2 -27.98 -41.26 -19.53
N SER A 3 -27.17 -41.65 -18.55
CA SER A 3 -26.66 -40.76 -17.50
C SER A 3 -25.71 -39.75 -18.14
N SER A 4 -26.06 -38.46 -18.07
CA SER A 4 -25.21 -37.37 -18.51
C SER A 4 -24.39 -36.89 -17.33
N GLU A 5 -23.07 -37.12 -17.37
CA GLU A 5 -22.11 -36.47 -16.48
C GLU A 5 -22.05 -34.97 -16.81
N PRO A 6 -21.98 -34.05 -15.82
CA PRO A 6 -21.72 -32.66 -16.09
C PRO A 6 -20.22 -32.46 -16.32
N SER A 7 -19.85 -31.97 -17.50
CA SER A 7 -18.48 -31.59 -17.81
C SER A 7 -18.02 -30.43 -16.91
N GLU A 8 -16.87 -30.62 -16.28
CA GLU A 8 -16.19 -29.63 -15.46
C GLU A 8 -15.78 -28.42 -16.33
N ASN A 9 -16.52 -27.32 -16.19
CA ASN A 9 -16.06 -26.01 -16.65
C ASN A 9 -15.03 -25.48 -15.65
N LEU A 10 -13.79 -25.97 -15.75
CA LEU A 10 -12.62 -25.27 -15.24
C LEU A 10 -12.51 -23.93 -15.98
N ARG A 11 -13.03 -22.86 -15.37
CA ARG A 11 -12.64 -21.49 -15.74
C ARG A 11 -11.13 -21.44 -15.69
N LYS A 12 -10.49 -21.44 -16.85
CA LYS A 12 -9.06 -21.16 -17.00
C LYS A 12 -8.83 -19.82 -16.30
N GLY A 13 -8.20 -19.87 -15.14
CA GLY A 13 -7.73 -18.66 -14.48
C GLY A 13 -6.72 -18.01 -15.40
N CYS A 14 -7.03 -16.81 -15.90
CA CYS A 14 -6.03 -16.01 -16.58
C CYS A 14 -4.88 -15.78 -15.59
N HIS A 15 -3.67 -16.12 -16.00
CA HIS A 15 -2.48 -16.01 -15.17
C HIS A 15 -2.34 -14.55 -14.73
N PHE A 16 -2.25 -14.28 -13.42
CA PHE A 16 -2.31 -12.94 -12.83
C PHE A 16 -1.34 -11.93 -13.47
N THR A 17 -0.25 -12.41 -14.08
CA THR A 17 0.73 -11.58 -14.81
C THR A 17 0.19 -10.95 -16.10
N GLU A 18 -0.86 -11.52 -16.71
CA GLU A 18 -1.43 -11.01 -17.98
C GLU A 18 -2.28 -9.75 -17.77
N MET A 19 -2.81 -9.53 -16.56
CA MET A 19 -3.54 -8.30 -16.22
C MET A 19 -2.64 -7.08 -16.05
N TRP A 20 -1.37 -7.28 -15.69
CA TRP A 20 -0.43 -6.19 -15.39
C TRP A 20 0.21 -5.55 -16.63
N ASN A 21 0.40 -6.32 -17.71
CA ASN A 21 1.11 -5.82 -18.89
C ASN A 21 0.29 -4.90 -19.81
N GLY A 22 -1.01 -4.75 -19.58
CA GLY A 22 -1.91 -4.17 -20.59
C GLY A 22 -2.34 -2.71 -20.40
N HIS A 23 -2.28 -2.13 -19.19
CA HIS A 23 -3.07 -0.92 -18.92
C HIS A 23 -2.39 0.20 -18.11
N MET A 24 -1.31 -0.03 -17.36
CA MET A 24 -0.70 1.05 -16.55
C MET A 24 0.41 1.85 -17.24
N ILE A 25 0.94 1.41 -18.39
CA ILE A 25 2.12 2.07 -19.01
C ILE A 25 1.76 3.32 -19.84
N LYS A 26 0.47 3.66 -20.01
CA LYS A 26 0.07 4.81 -20.85
C LYS A 26 -0.06 6.15 -20.09
N GLY A 27 0.21 6.17 -18.78
CA GLY A 27 -0.04 7.33 -17.94
C GLY A 27 1.03 8.43 -17.93
N PHE A 28 2.25 8.19 -18.42
CA PHE A 28 3.38 9.10 -18.17
C PHE A 28 4.34 9.27 -19.35
N THR A 29 3.83 9.57 -20.54
CA THR A 29 4.66 10.14 -21.61
C THR A 29 4.19 11.54 -21.94
N LYS A 30 4.82 12.55 -21.31
CA LYS A 30 4.85 13.91 -21.85
C LYS A 30 6.07 14.00 -22.78
N ILE A 31 5.78 14.40 -24.00
CA ILE A 31 6.67 14.44 -25.16
C ILE A 31 7.57 15.67 -25.07
N VAL A 32 8.90 15.51 -25.05
CA VAL A 32 9.85 16.38 -25.77
C VAL A 32 11.05 15.54 -26.24
N GLY A 33 11.15 15.39 -27.57
CA GLY A 33 12.34 15.23 -28.40
C GLY A 33 13.58 14.44 -27.92
N ASN A 34 13.73 13.25 -28.50
CA ASN A 34 14.93 12.70 -29.16
C ASN A 34 16.28 12.65 -28.39
N GLU A 35 16.69 11.44 -27.96
CA GLU A 35 17.91 10.73 -28.38
C GLU A 35 18.10 9.46 -27.52
N ILE A 36 18.46 8.35 -28.17
CA ILE A 36 18.77 7.07 -27.52
C ILE A 36 20.12 7.23 -26.82
N ALA A 37 20.13 7.09 -25.51
CA ALA A 37 21.34 6.79 -24.77
C ALA A 37 21.03 5.71 -23.74
N GLU A 38 21.65 4.54 -23.92
CA GLU A 38 21.89 3.59 -22.84
C GLU A 38 22.66 4.35 -21.76
N ASN A 39 22.01 4.70 -20.65
CA ASN A 39 22.67 5.22 -19.47
C ASN A 39 22.01 4.60 -18.25
N GLU A 40 22.86 4.29 -17.29
CA GLU A 40 22.64 3.58 -16.04
C GLU A 40 21.32 3.95 -15.35
N GLU A 41 20.73 2.96 -14.68
CA GLU A 41 19.63 3.09 -13.73
C GLU A 41 20.09 4.04 -12.62
N GLU A 42 20.03 5.35 -12.89
CA GLU A 42 20.20 6.36 -11.86
C GLU A 42 19.05 6.13 -10.88
N ASP A 43 19.42 5.71 -9.66
CA ASP A 43 18.56 5.66 -8.47
C ASP A 43 17.93 7.05 -8.27
N GLU A 44 16.87 7.34 -9.02
CA GLU A 44 16.11 8.57 -8.88
C GLU A 44 15.40 8.47 -7.54
N LYS A 45 16.06 9.02 -6.52
CA LYS A 45 15.57 9.02 -5.16
C LYS A 45 14.18 9.66 -5.15
N LEU A 46 13.18 8.85 -4.82
CA LEU A 46 11.79 9.28 -4.83
C LEU A 46 11.60 10.56 -4.03
N GLU A 47 10.74 11.44 -4.54
CA GLU A 47 10.35 12.65 -3.83
C GLU A 47 9.82 12.27 -2.44
N LYS A 48 10.29 12.98 -1.40
CA LYS A 48 9.99 12.64 0.00
C LYS A 48 8.49 12.49 0.27
N GLY A 49 7.65 13.33 -0.34
CA GLY A 49 6.20 13.26 -0.17
C GLY A 49 5.61 11.94 -0.65
N TYR A 50 6.10 11.39 -1.76
CA TYR A 50 5.63 10.12 -2.30
C TYR A 50 6.06 8.93 -1.42
N CYS A 51 7.26 8.96 -0.84
CA CYS A 51 7.68 7.97 0.15
C CYS A 51 6.79 7.98 1.40
N ASP A 52 6.38 9.16 1.87
CA ASP A 52 5.51 9.31 3.04
C ASP A 52 4.12 8.71 2.77
N GLU A 53 3.58 8.83 1.54
CA GLU A 53 2.32 8.20 1.14
C GLU A 53 2.40 6.67 1.06
N ILE A 54 3.53 6.13 0.57
CA ILE A 54 3.80 4.69 0.59
C ILE A 54 3.86 4.19 2.03
N ASN A 55 4.60 4.87 2.91
CA ASN A 55 4.72 4.54 4.33
C ASN A 55 3.35 4.48 5.01
N HIS A 56 2.50 5.48 4.73
CA HIS A 56 1.12 5.53 5.22
C HIS A 56 0.34 4.30 4.77
N SER A 57 0.36 4.00 3.48
CA SER A 57 -0.39 2.91 2.89
C SER A 57 0.04 1.55 3.44
N ILE A 58 1.34 1.33 3.59
CA ILE A 58 1.91 0.13 4.21
C ILE A 58 1.45 0.03 5.67
N THR A 59 1.56 1.11 6.46
CA THR A 59 1.15 1.11 7.88
C THR A 59 -0.31 0.74 8.04
N LYS A 60 -1.20 1.33 7.24
CA LYS A 60 -2.62 1.00 7.23
C LYS A 60 -2.86 -0.47 6.88
N ALA A 61 -2.22 -0.99 5.85
CA ALA A 61 -2.39 -2.38 5.45
C ALA A 61 -1.97 -3.35 6.57
N PHE A 62 -0.84 -3.09 7.24
CA PHE A 62 -0.36 -3.93 8.32
C PHE A 62 -1.33 -3.94 9.52
N VAL A 63 -1.84 -2.77 9.91
CA VAL A 63 -2.79 -2.65 11.03
C VAL A 63 -4.13 -3.29 10.68
N MET A 64 -4.71 -2.95 9.52
CA MET A 64 -6.06 -3.39 9.14
C MET A 64 -6.13 -4.89 8.85
N CYS A 65 -5.06 -5.47 8.32
CA CYS A 65 -4.98 -6.90 8.03
C CYS A 65 -4.31 -7.71 9.16
N ASN A 66 -3.97 -7.07 10.29
CA ASN A 66 -3.26 -7.68 11.41
C ASN A 66 -1.99 -8.45 10.98
N ILE A 67 -1.22 -7.87 10.05
CA ILE A 67 0.01 -8.44 9.55
C ILE A 67 1.11 -8.19 10.59
N PRO A 68 1.85 -9.23 11.03
CA PRO A 68 2.96 -9.03 11.95
C PRO A 68 4.00 -8.07 11.36
N PHE A 69 4.42 -7.06 12.13
CA PHE A 69 5.41 -6.08 11.65
C PHE A 69 6.77 -6.71 11.29
N SER A 70 7.08 -7.91 11.77
CA SER A 70 8.27 -8.66 11.35
C SER A 70 8.30 -8.98 9.86
N ILE A 71 7.16 -8.94 9.16
CA ILE A 71 7.08 -9.19 7.72
C ILE A 71 7.74 -8.07 6.91
N ILE A 72 7.79 -6.83 7.40
CA ILE A 72 8.37 -5.70 6.64
C ILE A 72 9.87 -5.87 6.38
N GLU A 73 10.57 -6.54 7.30
CA GLU A 73 12.01 -6.84 7.21
C GLU A 73 12.29 -8.18 6.51
N ASN A 74 11.24 -8.89 6.07
CA ASN A 74 11.42 -10.16 5.38
C ASN A 74 12.01 -9.90 3.97
N PRO A 75 13.09 -10.60 3.57
CA PRO A 75 13.72 -10.39 2.26
C PRO A 75 12.77 -10.53 1.07
N TRP A 76 11.79 -11.44 1.15
CA TRP A 76 10.79 -11.64 0.10
C TRP A 76 9.83 -10.45 0.00
N PHE A 77 9.47 -9.87 1.14
CA PHE A 77 8.64 -8.67 1.19
C PHE A 77 9.41 -7.44 0.71
N ILE A 78 10.67 -7.28 1.12
CA ILE A 78 11.56 -6.23 0.60
C ILE A 78 11.67 -6.33 -0.92
N ASN A 79 11.90 -7.54 -1.45
CA ASN A 79 11.99 -7.76 -2.89
C ASN A 79 10.67 -7.44 -3.60
N LEU A 80 9.52 -7.79 -2.99
CA LEU A 80 8.21 -7.39 -3.50
C LEU A 80 8.08 -5.87 -3.61
N ILE A 81 8.43 -5.13 -2.55
CA ILE A 81 8.36 -3.66 -2.55
C ILE A 81 9.31 -3.06 -3.58
N LYS A 82 10.55 -3.56 -3.67
CA LYS A 82 11.52 -3.12 -4.70
C LYS A 82 11.06 -3.43 -6.12
N THR A 83 10.36 -4.54 -6.33
CA THR A 83 9.76 -4.89 -7.64
C THR A 83 8.65 -3.91 -8.02
N LEU A 84 7.86 -3.45 -7.04
CA LEU A 84 6.78 -2.49 -7.26
C LEU A 84 7.30 -1.05 -7.39
N GLN A 85 8.35 -0.71 -6.64
CA GLN A 85 8.92 0.62 -6.57
C GLN A 85 10.43 0.55 -6.24
N PRO A 86 11.31 0.52 -7.26
CA PRO A 86 12.76 0.32 -7.07
C PRO A 86 13.44 1.40 -6.22
N GLY A 87 13.07 2.67 -6.44
CA GLY A 87 13.63 3.84 -5.76
C GLY A 87 13.14 4.04 -4.31
N TYR A 88 12.24 3.19 -3.80
CA TYR A 88 11.75 3.27 -2.43
C TYR A 88 12.63 2.45 -1.48
N ASP A 89 13.01 3.05 -0.36
CA ASP A 89 13.77 2.36 0.69
C ASP A 89 12.80 1.77 1.74
N PRO A 90 12.75 0.43 1.90
CA PRO A 90 11.82 -0.21 2.83
C PRO A 90 11.99 0.24 4.28
N LEU A 91 10.86 0.45 4.95
CA LEU A 91 10.81 0.75 6.37
C LEU A 91 11.37 -0.39 7.24
N SER A 92 11.99 -0.03 8.36
CA SER A 92 12.28 -1.01 9.42
C SER A 92 11.04 -1.27 10.27
N LYS A 93 11.00 -2.43 10.92
CA LYS A 93 9.94 -2.81 11.85
C LYS A 93 9.80 -1.81 12.99
N GLN A 94 10.91 -1.26 13.48
CA GLN A 94 10.90 -0.28 14.57
C GLN A 94 10.25 1.04 14.16
N VAL A 95 10.57 1.54 12.97
CA VAL A 95 9.97 2.77 12.44
C VAL A 95 8.47 2.57 12.17
N LEU A 96 8.11 1.40 11.63
CA LEU A 96 6.72 1.04 11.35
C LEU A 96 5.86 0.92 12.63
N SER A 97 6.31 0.11 13.59
CA SER A 97 5.55 -0.17 14.82
C SER A 97 5.60 0.94 15.86
N GLY A 98 6.65 1.77 15.85
CA GLY A 98 6.79 2.92 16.73
C GLY A 98 6.24 4.19 16.07
N THR A 99 7.11 4.87 15.33
CA THR A 99 6.88 6.25 14.86
C THR A 99 5.63 6.39 13.98
N LEU A 100 5.45 5.51 12.99
CA LEU A 100 4.32 5.64 12.06
C LEU A 100 2.99 5.28 12.73
N LEU A 101 2.96 4.19 13.50
CA LEU A 101 1.76 3.79 14.22
C LEU A 101 1.33 4.83 15.27
N GLU A 102 2.28 5.40 15.99
CA GLU A 102 2.03 6.46 16.97
C GLU A 102 1.52 7.74 16.30
N SER A 103 2.10 8.12 15.16
CA SER A 103 1.63 9.25 14.35
C SER A 103 0.20 9.06 13.89
N GLU A 104 -0.15 7.89 13.35
CA GLU A 104 -1.52 7.57 12.93
C GLU A 104 -2.50 7.58 14.11
N THR A 105 -2.10 7.02 15.25
CA THR A 105 -2.92 6.98 16.46
C THR A 105 -3.18 8.40 16.98
N SER A 106 -2.15 9.24 17.00
CA SER A 106 -2.27 10.65 17.39
C SER A 106 -3.20 11.42 16.46
N HIS A 107 -3.06 11.23 15.15
CA HIS A 107 -3.92 11.87 14.15
C HIS A 107 -5.40 11.49 14.33
N VAL A 108 -5.68 10.19 14.54
CA VAL A 108 -7.03 9.71 14.83
C VAL A 108 -7.56 10.31 16.14
N ASN A 109 -6.74 10.35 17.19
CA ASN A 109 -7.14 10.91 18.48
C ASN A 109 -7.48 12.40 18.36
N ILE A 110 -6.66 13.19 17.66
CA ILE A 110 -6.93 14.60 17.40
C ILE A 110 -8.25 14.78 16.62
N CYS A 111 -8.48 13.96 15.59
CA CYS A 111 -9.72 13.97 14.82
C CYS A 111 -10.96 13.70 15.70
N ILE A 112 -10.88 12.68 16.56
CA ILE A 112 -11.94 12.35 17.51
C ILE A 112 -12.18 13.50 18.48
N MET A 113 -11.13 14.05 19.09
CA MET A 113 -11.24 15.16 20.05
C MET A 113 -11.82 16.41 19.41
N ASN A 114 -11.45 16.73 18.17
CA ASN A 114 -12.02 17.84 17.43
C ASN A 114 -13.51 17.64 17.17
N LYS A 115 -13.92 16.42 16.82
CA LYS A 115 -15.33 16.08 16.57
C LYS A 115 -16.16 16.12 17.86
N LEU A 116 -15.63 15.57 18.95
CA LEU A 116 -16.24 15.64 20.28
C LEU A 116 -16.38 17.08 20.78
N SER A 117 -15.40 17.93 20.51
CA SER A 117 -15.44 19.34 20.93
C SER A 117 -16.42 20.20 20.12
N ALA A 118 -16.69 19.81 18.87
CA ALA A 118 -17.68 20.46 18.01
C ALA A 118 -19.12 20.00 18.30
N ASP A 119 -19.29 18.79 18.86
CA ASP A 119 -20.59 18.21 19.16
C ASP A 119 -21.09 18.65 20.55
N ASN A 120 -21.90 19.71 20.59
CA ASN A 120 -22.41 20.35 21.82
C ASN A 120 -23.37 19.48 22.68
N ASN A 121 -23.68 18.24 22.25
CA ASN A 121 -24.79 17.43 22.79
C ASN A 121 -24.38 16.06 23.34
N PHE A 122 -23.09 15.79 23.55
CA PHE A 122 -22.67 14.57 24.25
C PHE A 122 -22.91 14.71 25.76
N THR A 123 -24.12 14.45 26.21
CA THR A 123 -24.38 14.13 27.62
C THR A 123 -23.71 12.81 27.92
N ILE A 124 -22.49 12.85 28.45
CA ILE A 124 -21.88 11.70 29.13
C ILE A 124 -22.83 11.40 30.30
N GLY A 125 -23.71 10.43 30.10
CA GLY A 125 -24.62 9.96 31.13
C GLY A 125 -23.78 9.56 32.34
N LYS A 126 -23.87 10.33 33.42
CA LYS A 126 -23.30 9.97 34.72
C LYS A 126 -24.04 8.70 35.17
N ILE A 127 -23.43 7.54 34.92
CA ILE A 127 -23.87 6.29 35.51
C ILE A 127 -23.39 6.35 36.96
N PHE A 128 -24.28 6.80 37.84
CA PHE A 128 -24.18 6.62 39.29
C PHE A 128 -24.69 5.24 39.67
#